data_AF-A0A800DJA8-F1
#
_entry.id   AF-A0A800DJA8-F1
#
_cell.length_a   1.000
_cell.length_b   1.000
_cell.length_c   1.000
_cell.angle_alpha   90.00
_cell.angle_beta   90.00
_cell.angle_gamma   90.00
#
_symmetry.space_group_name_H-M   'P 1'
#
loop_
_entity.id
_entity.type
_entity.pdbx_description
1 polymer ?
#
loop_
_entity_poly.entity_id
_entity_poly.type
_entity_poly.pdbx_seq_one_letter_code
_entity_poly.pdbx_strand_id
1 'polypeptide(L)' 'MRVSLRWLEDYVDISMPLEAMCERLTLSGLEVGEVEAVGKNWENIVVGRIVDVAPHPNADRLRLATVDLGKQRSTVVCGA' A
#
# COMPACT_ATOMS: atom_id res chain seq x y z
N MET A 1 7.28 10.07 -14.48
CA MET A 1 6.19 10.48 -13.55
C MET A 1 5.41 9.24 -13.18
N ARG A 2 4.92 9.11 -11.93
CA ARG A 2 4.04 8.00 -11.54
C ARG A 2 2.65 8.54 -11.25
N VAL A 3 1.63 7.81 -11.67
CA VAL A 3 0.22 8.17 -11.47
C VAL A 3 -0.56 6.92 -11.09
N SER A 4 -1.54 7.07 -10.19
CA SER A 4 -2.48 5.99 -9.87
C SER A 4 -3.53 5.91 -10.96
N LEU A 5 -3.73 4.71 -11.53
CA LEU A 5 -4.80 4.50 -12.51
C LEU A 5 -6.17 4.83 -11.93
N ARG A 6 -6.42 4.40 -10.69
CA ARG A 6 -7.67 4.68 -9.97
C ARG A 6 -7.92 6.17 -9.76
N TRP A 7 -6.86 6.95 -9.56
CA TRP A 7 -7.01 8.40 -9.43
C TRP A 7 -7.30 9.05 -10.78
N LEU A 8 -6.75 8.52 -11.88
CA LEU A 8 -7.04 9.02 -13.22
C LEU A 8 -8.50 8.76 -13.64
N GLU A 9 -9.09 7.65 -13.19
CA GLU A 9 -10.51 7.32 -13.39
C GLU A 9 -11.47 8.38 -12.82
N ASP A 10 -11.05 9.17 -11.82
CA ASP A 10 -11.85 10.27 -11.28
C ASP A 10 -12.02 11.44 -12.29
N TYR A 11 -11.20 11.48 -13.34
CA TYR A 11 -11.17 12.59 -14.31
C TYR A 11 -11.55 12.16 -15.73
N VAL A 12 -11.31 10.91 -16.10
CA VAL A 12 -11.55 10.39 -17.45
C VAL A 12 -12.02 8.94 -17.41
N ASP A 13 -12.95 8.60 -18.30
CA ASP A 13 -13.43 7.22 -18.44
C ASP A 13 -12.36 6.34 -19.08
N ILE A 14 -11.92 5.31 -18.34
CA ILE A 14 -10.95 4.30 -18.81
C ILE A 14 -11.70 3.00 -19.05
N SER A 15 -12.06 2.73 -20.31
CA SER A 15 -12.85 1.55 -20.71
C SER A 15 -12.05 0.51 -21.50
N MET A 16 -10.79 0.81 -21.82
CA MET A 16 -9.93 -0.07 -22.62
C MET A 16 -8.99 -0.91 -21.75
N PRO A 17 -8.49 -2.05 -22.26
CA PRO A 17 -7.47 -2.84 -21.58
C PRO A 17 -6.21 -2.01 -21.27
N LEU A 18 -5.57 -2.31 -20.13
CA LEU A 18 -4.43 -1.56 -19.62
C LEU A 18 -3.27 -1.54 -20.62
N GLU A 19 -2.96 -2.68 -21.24
CA GLU A 19 -1.89 -2.81 -22.23
C GLU A 19 -2.14 -1.91 -23.46
N ALA A 20 -3.39 -1.89 -23.95
CA ALA A 20 -3.78 -1.06 -25.09
C ALA A 20 -3.73 0.44 -24.75
N MET A 21 -4.07 0.80 -23.51
CA MET A 21 -3.94 2.18 -23.03
C MET A 21 -2.47 2.61 -22.97
N CYS A 22 -1.57 1.77 -22.43
CA CYS A 22 -0.14 2.07 -22.35
C CYS A 22 0.49 2.26 -23.73
N GLU A 23 0.13 1.42 -24.70
CA GLU A 23 0.57 1.55 -26.09
C GLU A 23 0.09 2.88 -26.70
N ARG A 24 -1.21 3.21 -26.54
CA ARG A 24 -1.77 4.46 -27.05
C ARG A 24 -1.14 5.71 -26.45
N LEU A 25 -0.89 5.71 -25.14
CA LEU A 25 -0.20 6.81 -24.46
C LEU A 25 1.20 7.00 -25.07
N THR A 26 1.95 5.90 -25.23
CA THR A 26 3.30 5.93 -25.79
C THR A 26 3.31 6.45 -27.23
N LEU A 27 2.41 5.97 -28.08
CA LEU A 27 2.25 6.44 -29.46
C LEU A 27 1.81 7.90 -29.55
N SER A 28 1.13 8.42 -28.53
CA SER A 28 0.72 9.83 -28.44
C SER A 28 1.82 10.75 -27.89
N GLY A 29 3.02 10.22 -27.65
CA GLY A 29 4.16 10.97 -27.11
C GLY A 29 4.29 10.95 -25.59
N LEU A 30 3.44 10.19 -24.89
CA LEU A 30 3.46 10.00 -23.44
C LEU A 30 3.97 8.58 -23.13
N GLU A 31 5.28 8.40 -23.17
CA GLU A 31 5.92 7.09 -22.95
C GLU A 31 5.54 6.48 -21.59
N VAL A 32 5.12 5.21 -21.62
CA VAL A 32 4.88 4.40 -20.41
C VAL A 32 6.03 3.44 -20.20
N GLY A 33 6.92 3.76 -19.25
CA GLY A 33 8.09 2.93 -18.94
C GLY A 33 7.79 1.68 -18.12
N GLU A 34 6.85 1.76 -17.17
CA GLU A 34 6.53 0.64 -16.27
C GLU A 34 5.08 0.72 -15.77
N VAL A 35 4.50 -0.45 -15.50
CA VAL A 35 3.20 -0.61 -14.84
C VAL A 35 3.39 -1.50 -13.61
N GLU A 36 3.13 -0.93 -12.44
CA GLU A 36 3.26 -1.64 -11.16
C GLU A 36 1.89 -1.92 -10.55
N ALA A 37 1.60 -3.19 -10.26
CA ALA A 37 0.40 -3.58 -9.52
C ALA A 37 0.66 -3.55 -8.00
N VAL A 38 -0.02 -2.66 -7.29
CA VAL A 38 0.11 -2.55 -5.82
C VAL A 38 -0.75 -3.61 -5.13
N GLY A 39 -0.16 -4.36 -4.20
CA GLY A 39 -0.89 -5.29 -3.32
C GLY A 39 -1.30 -6.63 -3.94
N LYS A 40 -0.76 -6.99 -5.12
CA LYS A 40 -1.14 -8.22 -5.85
C LYS A 40 -1.06 -9.51 -5.02
N ASN A 41 -0.14 -9.57 -4.06
CA ASN A 41 0.14 -10.77 -3.25
C ASN A 41 -0.02 -10.50 -1.75
N TRP A 42 -0.86 -9.53 -1.36
CA TRP A 42 -1.12 -9.27 0.05
C TRP A 42 -2.21 -10.20 0.57
N GLU A 43 -1.90 -10.96 1.61
CA GLU A 43 -2.85 -11.84 2.28
C GLU A 43 -2.90 -11.50 3.76
N ASN A 44 -4.09 -11.59 4.36
CA ASN A 44 -4.32 -11.39 5.80
C ASN A 44 -3.83 -10.04 6.37
N ILE A 45 -3.78 -8.99 5.54
CA ILE A 45 -3.46 -7.63 5.97
C ILE A 45 -4.73 -6.92 6.43
N VAL A 46 -4.68 -6.35 7.64
CA VAL A 46 -5.79 -5.61 8.25
C VAL A 46 -5.32 -4.29 8.85
N VAL A 47 -6.23 -3.35 8.98
CA VAL A 47 -5.97 -2.09 9.68
C VAL A 47 -6.11 -2.32 11.19
N GLY A 48 -5.08 -1.97 11.95
CA GLY A 48 -5.08 -2.00 13.41
C GLY A 48 -4.76 -0.64 14.01
N ARG A 49 -5.22 -0.39 15.23
CA ARG A 49 -4.96 0.84 15.97
C ARG A 49 -4.02 0.55 17.14
N ILE A 50 -2.93 1.29 17.25
CA ILE A 50 -2.05 1.20 18.42
C ILE A 50 -2.79 1.78 19.63
N VAL A 51 -2.86 1.01 20.72
CA VAL A 51 -3.49 1.43 21.99
C VAL A 51 -2.49 1.62 23.12
N ASP A 52 -1.30 1.04 23.01
CA ASP A 52 -0.23 1.20 23.99
C ASP A 52 1.15 0.94 23.35
N VAL A 53 2.19 1.58 23.89
CA VAL A 53 3.58 1.43 23.48
C VAL A 53 4.51 1.44 24.70
N ALA A 54 5.22 0.34 24.93
CA ALA A 54 6.18 0.18 26.02
C ALA A 54 7.60 -0.08 25.50
N PRO A 55 8.67 0.23 26.27
CA PRO A 55 10.03 -0.17 25.91
C PRO A 55 10.20 -1.70 25.96
N HIS A 56 10.99 -2.26 25.05
CA HIS A 56 11.33 -3.68 25.13
C HIS A 56 12.34 -3.92 26.27
N PRO A 57 12.11 -4.89 27.17
CA PRO A 57 12.92 -5.05 28.38
C PRO A 57 14.40 -5.41 28.09
N ASN A 58 14.66 -6.04 26.95
CA ASN A 58 15.98 -6.55 26.59
C ASN A 58 16.56 -5.90 25.31
N ALA A 59 15.98 -4.81 24.81
CA ALA A 59 16.45 -4.18 23.58
C ALA A 59 16.11 -2.68 23.50
N ASP A 60 17.13 -1.84 23.60
CA ASP A 60 16.96 -0.37 23.69
C ASP A 60 16.34 0.28 22.44
N ARG A 61 16.50 -0.36 21.27
CA ARG A 61 15.97 0.13 19.98
C ARG A 61 14.59 -0.43 19.62
N LEU A 62 14.01 -1.27 20.47
CA LEU A 62 12.73 -1.92 20.20
C LEU A 62 11.64 -1.48 21.17
N ARG A 63 10.41 -1.49 20.68
CA ARG A 63 9.19 -1.19 21.44
C ARG A 63 8.26 -2.39 21.38
N LEU A 64 7.47 -2.57 22.44
CA LEU A 64 6.31 -3.44 22.48
C LEU A 64 5.08 -2.59 22.18
N ALA A 65 4.51 -2.74 20.98
CA ALA A 65 3.30 -2.04 20.57
C ALA A 65 2.09 -2.97 20.73
N THR A 66 1.11 -2.56 21.54
CA THR A 66 -0.17 -3.28 21.63
C THR A 66 -1.13 -2.69 20.62
N VAL A 67 -1.56 -3.53 19.68
CA VAL A 67 -2.43 -3.16 18.55
C VAL A 67 -3.80 -3.78 18.74
N ASP A 68 -4.83 -2.95 18.67
CA ASP A 68 -6.23 -3.33 18.61
C ASP A 68 -6.62 -3.62 17.15
N LEU A 69 -6.96 -4.87 16.87
CA LEU A 69 -7.39 -5.38 15.56
C LEU A 69 -8.93 -5.40 15.44
N GLY A 70 -9.64 -4.72 16.34
CA GLY A 70 -11.11 -4.64 16.41
C GLY A 70 -11.76 -5.85 17.08
N LYS A 71 -11.28 -7.07 16.81
CA LYS A 71 -11.77 -8.30 17.46
C LYS A 71 -10.90 -8.77 18.63
N GLN A 72 -9.61 -8.47 18.56
CA GLN A 72 -8.63 -8.89 19.55
C GLN A 72 -7.51 -7.86 19.63
N ARG A 73 -6.80 -7.87 20.76
CA ARG A 73 -5.56 -7.11 20.94
C ARG A 73 -4.38 -8.04 20.80
N SER A 74 -3.33 -7.56 20.15
CA SER A 74 -2.07 -8.29 20.01
C SER A 74 -0.92 -7.37 20.33
N THR A 75 0.03 -7.85 21.14
CA THR A 75 1.28 -7.12 21.40
C THR A 75 2.34 -7.64 20.44
N VAL A 76 2.99 -6.72 19.72
CA VAL A 76 4.02 -7.02 18.73
C VAL A 76 5.29 -6.22 19.03
N VAL A 77 6.44 -6.79 18.69
CA VAL A 77 7.73 -6.09 18.75
C VAL A 77 7.87 -5.22 17.50
N CYS A 78 8.08 -3.93 17.66
CA CYS A 78 8.29 -2.98 16.56
C CYS A 78 9.59 -2.19 16.79
N GLY A 79 10.36 -1.96 15.73
CA GLY A 79 11.61 -1.19 15.75
C GLY A 79 11.58 0.05 14.86
N ALA A 80 10.42 0.40 14.31
CA ALA A 80 10.21 1.61 13.50
C ALA A 80 10.14 2.87 14.38
#